data_AF-A0AAX6ML28-F1
#
_entry.id   AF-A0AAX6ML28-F1
#
_cell.length_a   1.000
_cell.length_b   1.000
_cell.length_c   1.000
_cell.angle_alpha   90.00
_cell.angle_beta   90.00
_cell.angle_gamma   90.00
#
_symmetry.space_group_name_H-M   'P 1'
#
loop_
_entity.id
_entity.type
_entity.pdbx_description
1 polymer ?
#
loop_
_entity_poly.entity_id
_entity_poly.type
_entity_poly.pdbx_seq_one_letter_code
_entity_poly.pdbx_strand_id
1 'polypeptide(L)'
;MASILPQEPFAAYVDYTMDLEIFKNEKPYELYQVEGLAEDELTNVVYEPHNIAAQLEDIRGREGEFSLHEHSFCYMRHISQVPVVEEKDMIHPYAAEVNSLLKEIFNTPHTICYDVRDESDIFSRRIDVIQ
;
A
#
# COMPACT_ATOMS: atom_id res chain seq x y z
N MET A 1 3.79 8.49 30.65
CA MET A 1 5.16 8.85 30.22
C MET A 1 5.02 9.98 29.20
N ALA A 2 5.97 10.91 29.12
CA ALA A 2 5.77 12.13 28.34
C ALA A 2 5.75 11.86 26.82
N SER A 3 4.82 12.50 26.11
CA SER A 3 4.85 12.57 24.65
C SER A 3 6.01 13.47 24.22
N ILE A 4 6.99 12.92 23.50
CA ILE A 4 8.15 13.67 22.99
C ILE A 4 8.04 13.77 21.47
N LEU A 5 7.14 14.62 21.01
CA LEU A 5 7.17 15.16 19.65
C LEU A 5 6.66 16.61 19.68
N PRO A 6 7.56 17.62 19.60
CA PRO A 6 7.16 18.95 19.15
C PRO A 6 7.02 18.88 17.63
N GLN A 7 5.84 18.57 17.13
CA GLN A 7 5.59 18.63 15.69
C GLN A 7 5.06 20.01 15.33
N GLU A 8 5.74 20.66 14.39
CA GLU A 8 5.12 21.62 13.48
C GLU A 8 3.84 21.01 12.87
N PRO A 9 2.89 21.82 12.33
CA PRO A 9 1.70 21.27 11.69
C PRO A 9 2.11 20.43 10.46
N PHE A 10 2.33 19.14 10.68
CA PHE A 10 2.54 18.19 9.60
C PHE A 10 1.22 18.13 8.84
N ALA A 11 1.28 18.36 7.54
CA ALA A 11 0.12 18.26 6.67
C ALA A 11 0.20 16.92 5.95
N ALA A 12 -0.80 16.07 6.16
CA ALA A 12 -0.96 14.80 5.47
C ALA A 12 -2.21 14.94 4.60
N TYR A 13 -2.05 14.86 3.28
CA TYR A 13 -3.15 14.94 2.34
C TYR A 13 -3.44 13.57 1.75
N VAL A 14 -4.72 13.26 1.59
CA VAL A 14 -5.21 12.13 0.81
C VAL A 14 -6.20 12.68 -0.21
N ASP A 15 -6.06 12.26 -1.45
CA ASP A 15 -6.94 12.62 -2.55
C ASP A 15 -8.18 11.71 -2.53
N TYR A 16 -9.35 12.31 -2.38
CA TYR A 16 -10.65 11.62 -2.43
C TYR A 16 -11.29 11.85 -3.80
N THR A 17 -11.92 10.82 -4.37
CA THR A 17 -12.77 11.01 -5.55
C THR A 17 -13.95 11.91 -5.20
N MET A 18 -14.11 13.01 -5.94
CA MET A 18 -15.24 13.94 -5.77
C MET A 18 -16.58 13.27 -6.11
N ASP A 19 -17.65 13.58 -5.39
CA ASP A 19 -19.01 13.15 -5.75
C ASP A 19 -19.58 14.06 -6.86
N LEU A 20 -19.31 13.70 -8.12
CA LEU A 20 -19.73 14.46 -9.30
C LEU A 20 -21.11 14.02 -9.82
N GLU A 21 -21.93 14.98 -10.25
CA GLU A 21 -23.28 14.72 -10.81
C GLU A 21 -23.26 13.73 -12.00
N ILE A 22 -22.18 13.71 -12.78
CA ILE A 22 -21.98 12.76 -13.89
C ILE A 22 -22.02 11.30 -13.40
N PHE A 23 -21.58 11.02 -12.17
CA PHE A 23 -21.50 9.67 -11.61
C PHE A 23 -22.86 9.03 -11.31
N LYS A 24 -23.96 9.79 -11.43
CA LYS A 24 -25.33 9.24 -11.39
C LYS A 24 -25.74 8.57 -12.70
N ASN A 25 -25.09 8.91 -13.81
CA ASN A 25 -25.46 8.45 -15.17
C ASN A 25 -24.33 7.66 -15.85
N GLU A 26 -23.08 7.92 -15.46
CA GLU A 26 -21.86 7.30 -15.97
C GLU A 26 -21.03 6.77 -14.79
N LYS A 27 -20.19 5.76 -14.98
CA LYS A 27 -19.34 5.26 -13.88
C LYS A 27 -18.00 5.98 -13.87
N PRO A 28 -17.37 6.18 -12.69
CA PRO A 28 -15.94 6.50 -12.60
C PRO A 28 -15.10 5.51 -13.42
N TYR A 29 -14.18 6.02 -14.25
CA TYR A 29 -13.24 5.21 -15.04
C TYR A 29 -11.88 5.89 -15.15
N GLU A 30 -10.83 5.07 -15.28
CA GLU A 30 -9.50 5.48 -15.72
C GLU A 30 -9.06 4.54 -16.86
N LEU A 31 -8.53 5.13 -17.94
CA LEU A 31 -8.05 4.44 -19.13
C LEU A 31 -6.52 4.39 -19.11
N TYR A 32 -5.98 3.18 -19.02
CA TYR A 32 -4.53 2.95 -19.08
C TYR A 32 -4.12 2.49 -20.48
N GLN A 33 -2.89 2.84 -20.91
CA GLN A 33 -2.27 2.38 -22.16
C GLN A 33 -3.01 2.79 -23.44
N VAL A 34 -3.60 3.99 -23.49
CA VAL A 34 -4.22 4.55 -24.70
C VAL A 34 -3.30 5.59 -25.34
N GLU A 35 -2.94 5.39 -26.61
CA GLU A 35 -2.16 6.37 -27.37
C GLU A 35 -3.05 7.46 -27.99
N GLY A 36 -2.57 8.71 -27.98
CA GLY A 36 -3.16 9.80 -28.75
C GLY A 36 -4.34 10.54 -28.12
N LEU A 37 -4.69 10.23 -26.86
CA LEU A 37 -5.60 11.01 -26.02
C LEU A 37 -4.83 11.96 -25.09
N ALA A 38 -5.45 13.06 -24.68
CA ALA A 38 -4.96 13.93 -23.61
C ALA A 38 -5.24 13.32 -22.22
N GLU A 39 -4.49 13.71 -21.18
CA GLU A 39 -4.63 13.16 -19.83
C GLU A 39 -6.04 13.34 -19.24
N ASP A 40 -6.71 14.46 -19.55
CA ASP A 40 -8.09 14.76 -19.15
C ASP A 40 -9.15 14.01 -19.97
N GLU A 41 -8.76 13.31 -21.04
CA GLU A 41 -9.62 12.38 -21.80
C GLU A 41 -9.44 10.92 -21.33
N LEU A 42 -8.42 10.62 -20.52
CA LEU A 42 -8.18 9.26 -20.00
C LEU A 42 -9.06 8.93 -18.79
N THR A 43 -9.69 9.91 -18.15
CA THR A 43 -10.45 9.70 -16.91
C THR A 43 -11.60 10.68 -16.78
N ASN A 44 -12.73 10.23 -16.21
CA ASN A 44 -13.77 11.12 -15.72
C ASN A 44 -13.71 11.32 -14.18
N VAL A 45 -12.66 10.80 -13.54
CA VAL A 45 -12.42 10.93 -12.10
C VAL A 45 -11.72 12.26 -11.82
N VAL A 46 -12.33 13.06 -10.94
CA VAL A 46 -11.69 14.25 -10.37
C VAL A 46 -11.47 14.01 -8.89
N TYR A 47 -10.29 14.40 -8.42
CA TYR A 47 -9.86 14.20 -7.04
C TYR A 47 -9.83 15.52 -6.26
N GLU A 48 -10.20 15.48 -4.98
CA GLU A 48 -10.09 16.59 -4.04
C GLU A 48 -9.13 16.25 -2.88
N PRO A 49 -8.11 17.09 -2.60
CA PRO A 49 -7.13 16.84 -1.55
C PRO A 49 -7.69 17.19 -0.16
N HIS A 50 -7.83 16.20 0.70
CA HIS A 50 -8.25 16.38 2.09
C HIS A 50 -7.08 16.27 3.07
N ASN A 51 -6.91 17.29 3.92
CA ASN A 51 -5.94 17.24 5.01
C ASN A 51 -6.46 16.34 6.14
N ILE A 52 -5.85 15.17 6.30
CA ILE A 52 -6.18 14.16 7.31
C ILE A 52 -5.27 14.19 8.54
N ALA A 53 -4.37 15.17 8.67
CA ALA A 53 -3.39 15.22 9.77
C ALA A 53 -4.02 15.13 11.17
N ALA A 54 -5.19 15.74 11.36
CA ALA A 54 -5.94 15.69 12.63
C ALA A 54 -6.64 14.33 12.90
N GLN A 55 -6.67 13.42 11.92
CA GLN A 55 -7.26 12.08 12.01
C GLN A 55 -6.20 10.98 12.17
N LEU A 56 -4.91 11.32 12.02
CA LEU A 56 -3.82 10.36 12.11
C LEU A 56 -3.40 10.13 13.56
N GLU A 57 -3.50 8.88 14.01
CA GLU A 57 -3.08 8.44 15.34
C GLU A 57 -1.76 7.67 15.30
N ASP A 58 -0.92 7.88 16.32
CA ASP A 58 0.23 7.01 16.58
C ASP A 58 -0.24 5.72 17.26
N ILE A 59 -0.04 4.60 16.58
CA ILE A 59 -0.46 3.25 17.01
C ILE A 59 0.71 2.38 17.50
N ARG A 60 1.92 2.93 17.60
CA ARG A 60 3.11 2.23 18.12
C ARG A 60 2.93 1.84 19.59
N GLY A 61 3.25 0.59 19.91
CA GLY A 61 3.02 0.00 21.24
C GLY A 61 1.57 -0.43 21.50
N ARG A 62 0.62 -0.13 20.60
CA ARG A 62 -0.78 -0.56 20.64
C ARG A 62 -1.06 -1.72 19.67
N GLU A 63 -0.02 -2.39 19.15
CA GLU A 63 -0.17 -3.32 18.02
C GLU A 63 -1.16 -4.48 18.27
N GLY A 64 -1.30 -4.91 19.53
CA GLY A 64 -2.23 -5.97 19.94
C GLY A 64 -3.69 -5.53 20.10
N GLU A 65 -4.01 -4.24 19.96
CA GLU A 65 -5.38 -3.71 20.00
C GLU A 65 -6.10 -3.85 18.66
N PHE A 66 -5.36 -4.07 17.56
CA PHE A 66 -5.89 -4.07 16.19
C PHE A 66 -6.23 -5.46 15.69
N SER A 67 -7.53 -5.72 15.52
CA SER A 67 -8.08 -6.94 14.92
C SER A 67 -8.57 -6.70 13.48
N LEU A 68 -8.37 -7.69 12.60
CA LEU A 68 -8.84 -7.65 11.21
C LEU A 68 -10.36 -7.47 11.09
N HIS A 69 -11.13 -7.96 12.07
CA HIS A 69 -12.59 -7.89 12.01
C HIS A 69 -13.12 -6.48 12.33
N GLU A 70 -12.52 -5.79 13.28
CA GLU A 70 -12.97 -4.47 13.74
C GLU A 70 -12.28 -3.33 12.98
N HIS A 71 -11.01 -3.51 12.61
CA HIS A 71 -10.15 -2.45 12.07
C HIS A 71 -9.78 -2.66 10.59
N SER A 72 -10.16 -3.79 9.98
CA SER A 72 -9.74 -4.22 8.62
C SER A 72 -8.22 -4.43 8.44
N PHE A 73 -7.41 -4.31 9.51
CA PHE A 73 -6.00 -4.67 9.55
C PHE A 73 -5.63 -5.29 10.90
N CYS A 74 -4.49 -5.97 10.99
CA CYS A 74 -3.90 -6.38 12.26
C CYS A 74 -2.36 -6.41 12.15
N TYR A 75 -1.70 -6.46 13.30
CA TYR A 75 -0.26 -6.68 13.36
C TYR A 75 0.07 -8.15 13.60
N MET A 76 0.92 -8.72 12.75
CA MET A 76 1.44 -10.08 12.88
C MET A 76 2.93 -10.01 13.22
N ARG A 77 3.36 -10.74 14.25
CA ARG A 77 4.79 -10.93 14.59
C ARG A 77 5.15 -12.39 14.37
N HIS A 78 5.93 -12.66 13.33
CA HIS A 78 6.44 -13.98 13.00
C HIS A 78 7.96 -13.91 12.88
N ILE A 79 8.67 -14.88 13.46
CA ILE A 79 10.13 -15.00 13.30
C ILE A 79 10.37 -15.91 12.10
N SER A 80 10.73 -15.32 10.96
CA SER A 80 11.00 -16.06 9.74
C SER A 80 12.11 -17.09 9.95
N GLN A 81 11.94 -18.28 9.37
CA GLN A 81 12.94 -19.34 9.30
C GLN A 81 13.75 -19.24 8.00
N VAL A 82 13.39 -18.34 7.08
CA VAL A 82 14.15 -18.08 5.85
C VAL A 82 15.44 -17.33 6.20
N PRO A 83 16.62 -17.85 5.83
CA PRO A 83 17.88 -17.17 6.09
C PRO A 83 18.02 -15.92 5.22
N VAL A 84 18.60 -14.86 5.78
CA VAL A 84 18.89 -13.62 5.05
C VAL A 84 20.04 -13.87 4.06
N VAL A 85 19.71 -13.91 2.77
CA VAL A 85 20.63 -14.08 1.63
C VAL A 85 20.27 -13.07 0.53
N GLU A 86 20.70 -13.30 -0.72
CA GLU A 86 20.29 -12.48 -1.87
C GLU A 86 18.77 -12.57 -2.11
N GLU A 87 18.14 -11.44 -2.47
CA GLU A 87 16.67 -11.29 -2.63
C GLU A 87 16.05 -12.39 -3.53
N LYS A 88 16.66 -12.61 -4.69
CA LYS A 88 16.29 -13.64 -5.68
C LYS A 88 16.21 -15.07 -5.10
N ASP A 89 17.00 -15.35 -4.07
CA ASP A 89 17.11 -16.67 -3.44
C ASP A 89 16.21 -16.76 -2.19
N MET A 90 15.81 -15.62 -1.60
CA MET A 90 14.85 -15.52 -0.49
C MET A 90 13.39 -15.51 -0.92
N ILE A 91 13.07 -14.90 -2.07
CA ILE A 91 11.69 -14.50 -2.41
C ILE A 91 10.69 -15.67 -2.46
N HIS A 92 11.07 -16.80 -3.07
CA HIS A 92 10.21 -17.98 -3.14
C HIS A 92 10.05 -18.71 -1.78
N PRO A 93 11.13 -18.99 -1.01
CA PRO A 93 11.00 -19.47 0.37
C PRO A 93 10.14 -18.57 1.26
N TYR A 94 10.35 -17.25 1.21
CA TYR A 94 9.62 -16.29 2.05
C TYR A 94 8.15 -16.20 1.66
N ALA A 95 7.84 -16.15 0.36
CA ALA A 95 6.45 -16.23 -0.12
C ALA A 95 5.77 -17.55 0.29
N ALA A 96 6.50 -18.68 0.34
CA ALA A 96 5.95 -19.95 0.80
C ALA A 96 5.64 -19.93 2.31
N GLU A 97 6.54 -19.39 3.13
CA GLU A 97 6.35 -19.22 4.58
C GLU A 97 5.15 -18.29 4.88
N VAL A 98 5.10 -17.12 4.24
CA VAL A 98 3.99 -16.16 4.37
C VAL A 98 2.66 -16.76 3.92
N ASN A 99 2.62 -17.51 2.81
CA ASN A 99 1.42 -18.24 2.40
C ASN A 99 0.95 -19.24 3.46
N SER A 100 1.86 -20.02 4.05
CA SER A 100 1.53 -20.97 5.10
C SER A 100 0.98 -20.28 6.35
N LEU A 101 1.61 -19.20 6.80
CA LEU A 101 1.17 -18.38 7.93
C LEU A 101 -0.23 -17.78 7.70
N LEU A 102 -0.48 -17.22 6.51
CA LEU A 102 -1.78 -16.67 6.14
C LEU A 102 -2.87 -17.75 6.09
N LYS A 103 -2.57 -18.95 5.59
CA LYS A 103 -3.54 -20.07 5.61
C LYS A 103 -3.94 -20.48 7.01
N GLU A 104 -2.99 -20.52 7.93
CA GLU A 104 -3.22 -20.83 9.35
C GLU A 104 -4.09 -19.74 10.01
N ILE A 105 -3.69 -18.47 9.89
CA ILE A 105 -4.36 -17.32 10.53
C ILE A 105 -5.80 -17.15 10.02
N PHE A 106 -6.02 -17.27 8.72
CA PHE A 106 -7.34 -17.09 8.11
C PHE A 106 -8.15 -18.39 7.99
N ASN A 107 -7.60 -19.53 8.46
CA ASN A 107 -8.19 -20.87 8.31
C ASN A 107 -8.70 -21.15 6.87
N THR A 108 -7.88 -20.78 5.88
CA THR A 108 -8.24 -20.85 4.44
C THR A 108 -7.43 -21.93 3.72
N PRO A 109 -8.04 -22.73 2.81
CA PRO A 109 -7.29 -23.68 1.98
C PRO A 109 -6.35 -22.98 0.98
N HIS A 110 -6.66 -21.74 0.60
CA HIS A 110 -6.01 -21.02 -0.49
C HIS A 110 -5.63 -19.59 -0.10
N THR A 111 -4.43 -19.22 -0.51
CA THR A 111 -3.84 -17.88 -0.45
C THR A 111 -3.12 -17.67 -1.77
N ILE A 112 -3.07 -16.43 -2.24
CA ILE A 112 -2.33 -16.05 -3.45
C ILE A 112 -1.39 -14.91 -3.03
N CYS A 113 -0.08 -15.12 -3.24
CA CYS A 113 0.91 -14.06 -3.12
C CYS A 113 1.34 -13.63 -4.52
N TYR A 114 1.47 -12.32 -4.70
CA TYR A 114 1.99 -11.70 -5.91
C TYR A 114 3.36 -11.10 -5.60
N ASP A 115 4.35 -11.41 -6.43
CA ASP A 115 5.59 -10.63 -6.53
C ASP A 115 5.29 -9.44 -7.44
N VAL A 116 4.91 -8.30 -6.83
CA VAL A 116 4.63 -7.06 -7.55
C VAL A 116 5.91 -6.24 -7.59
N ARG A 117 6.52 -6.18 -8.77
CA ARG A 117 7.66 -5.31 -9.05
C ARG A 117 7.16 -4.08 -9.77
N ASP A 118 7.42 -2.92 -9.20
CA ASP A 118 7.19 -1.66 -9.90
C ASP A 118 8.30 -1.46 -10.95
N GLU A 119 7.92 -1.10 -12.18
CA GLU A 119 8.89 -0.80 -13.25
C GLU A 119 9.69 0.49 -12.95
N SER A 120 9.21 1.35 -12.04
CA SER A 120 10.00 2.47 -11.53
C SER A 120 11.34 2.02 -10.90
N ASP A 121 11.38 0.82 -10.32
CA ASP A 121 12.58 0.25 -9.70
C ASP A 121 13.54 -0.43 -10.71
N ILE A 122 13.12 -0.56 -11.97
CA ILE A 122 14.00 -0.93 -13.09
C ILE A 122 14.81 0.28 -13.56
N PHE A 123 14.24 1.49 -13.47
CA PHE A 123 14.93 2.74 -13.80
C PHE A 123 15.83 3.25 -12.65
N SER A 124 15.52 2.93 -11.38
CA SER A 124 16.38 3.28 -10.23
C SER A 124 17.80 2.70 -10.34
N ARG A 125 17.96 1.52 -10.97
CA ARG A 125 19.24 0.83 -11.16
C ARG A 125 20.10 1.36 -12.33
N ARG A 126 19.77 2.52 -12.92
CA ARG A 126 20.41 3.02 -14.15
C ARG A 126 21.04 4.41 -14.06
N ILE A 127 21.40 4.83 -12.85
CA ILE A 127 22.29 5.98 -12.53
C ILE A 127 23.15 5.54 -11.32
N ASP A 128 24.49 5.61 -11.30
CA ASP A 128 25.47 6.04 -12.30
C ASP A 128 26.77 5.20 -12.22
N VAL A 129 27.63 5.31 -13.25
CA VAL A 129 29.08 5.06 -13.16
C VAL A 129 29.80 6.22 -13.85
N ILE A 130 30.08 7.26 -13.07
CA ILE A 130 31.01 8.32 -13.47
C ILE A 130 32.43 7.74 -13.43
N GLN A 131 33.13 7.77 -14.57
CA GLN A 131 34.59 7.59 -14.67
C GLN A 131 35.31 8.93 -14.47
#